data_AF-A0A964VQ10-F1
#
_entry.id   AF-A0A964VQ10-F1
#
_cell.length_a   1.000
_cell.length_b   1.000
_cell.length_c   1.000
_cell.angle_alpha   90.00
_cell.angle_beta   90.00
_cell.angle_gamma   90.00
#
_symmetry.space_group_name_H-M   'P 1'
#
loop_
_entity.id
_entity.type
_entity.pdbx_description
1 polymer ?
#
loop_
_entity_poly.entity_id
_entity_poly.type
_entity_poly.pdbx_seq_one_letter_code
_entity_poly.pdbx_strand_id
1 'polypeptide(L)'
;MNSIQPAIVLTTILFVATARAADPQLDSWFTTASGQYARLYATDADKSSGNAVTTWSRGTLSQSTPAYCGVHEVYYSASWVYLRTSGLGSHTMGPWYLNAGHTTLFPNVPINTKTLYRIPRAPATNGTHTLTGLGAIGYFVDGVAMFDSRDAFYWNGSAEVQGSGSWNRDAWVNEGVTFDPGNAHQPGSGAYHYHANPPALRYELGDHVDYNAATKTYSESTNAVTKHSPILGWMRDGFPVYGPYGYSTATNPASGVRRMISGYTLRNGSNGADNLTTTGRTAIPAWATRASESAATGPTVSTTYPLGRYLEDNAYLGDLINPVTGSNFVQGVDFDLNEWNTRWCVTPEFPGGTWAYFVSVSSNGTPAFPYNVSRTFFGNPTGNTTTLSEAVTTNFVGGANSSLAMSAPVVSNNIVTLTWSATEGGTYRVEASGNLSTWTTNATGIPAVLNKGTSTTAKLATNQFFRVTRTALATYDP
;
A
#
# COMPACT_ATOMS: atom_id res chain seq x y z
N MET A 1 3.52 -70.63 -28.33
CA MET A 1 4.54 -69.57 -28.35
C MET A 1 3.85 -68.28 -27.97
N ASN A 2 3.96 -67.88 -26.71
CA ASN A 2 3.27 -66.73 -26.14
C ASN A 2 4.00 -65.44 -26.51
N SER A 3 3.25 -64.44 -27.00
CA SER A 3 3.75 -63.09 -27.25
C SER A 3 3.89 -62.33 -25.94
N ILE A 4 5.07 -61.75 -25.72
CA ILE A 4 5.36 -60.86 -24.59
C ILE A 4 5.21 -59.43 -25.10
N GLN A 5 4.22 -58.69 -24.61
CA GLN A 5 4.15 -57.24 -24.77
C GLN A 5 5.08 -56.56 -23.74
N PRO A 6 5.84 -55.52 -24.12
CA PRO A 6 6.61 -54.75 -23.17
C PRO A 6 5.68 -53.82 -22.37
N ALA A 7 5.68 -53.99 -21.04
CA ALA A 7 5.01 -53.09 -20.12
C ALA A 7 5.76 -51.73 -20.10
N ILE A 8 5.07 -50.67 -20.51
CA ILE A 8 5.53 -49.29 -20.32
C ILE A 8 5.34 -48.95 -18.85
N VAL A 9 6.44 -48.90 -18.10
CA VAL A 9 6.45 -48.41 -16.71
C VAL A 9 6.40 -46.88 -16.76
N LEU A 10 5.19 -46.33 -16.61
CA LEU A 10 4.99 -44.90 -16.39
C LEU A 10 5.47 -44.56 -14.97
N THR A 11 6.68 -44.03 -14.86
CA THR A 11 7.22 -43.57 -13.57
C THR A 11 6.60 -42.21 -13.27
N THR A 12 5.52 -42.19 -12.50
CA THR A 12 4.91 -40.96 -11.99
C THR A 12 5.88 -40.36 -10.97
N ILE A 13 6.69 -39.38 -11.38
CA ILE A 13 7.47 -38.55 -10.46
C ILE A 13 6.47 -37.65 -9.73
N LEU A 14 6.03 -38.09 -8.56
CA LEU A 14 5.21 -37.29 -7.66
C LEU A 14 6.13 -36.21 -7.06
N PHE A 15 6.11 -35.00 -7.65
CA PHE A 15 6.67 -33.83 -7.00
C PHE A 15 5.84 -33.53 -5.75
N VAL A 16 6.29 -34.04 -4.60
CA VAL A 16 5.81 -33.54 -3.30
C VAL A 16 6.45 -32.16 -3.12
N ALA A 17 5.84 -31.14 -3.71
CA ALA A 17 6.11 -29.77 -3.31
C ALA A 17 5.58 -29.63 -1.88
N THR A 18 6.47 -29.73 -0.89
CA THR A 18 6.12 -29.31 0.47
C THR A 18 5.84 -27.82 0.40
N ALA A 19 4.56 -27.43 0.40
CA ALA A 19 4.19 -26.04 0.52
C ALA A 19 4.84 -25.49 1.80
N ARG A 20 5.69 -24.47 1.67
CA ARG A 20 6.22 -23.77 2.85
C ARG A 20 5.04 -23.21 3.63
N ALA A 21 5.17 -23.16 4.96
CA ALA A 21 4.21 -22.43 5.78
C ALA A 21 4.10 -20.99 5.25
N ALA A 22 2.88 -20.45 5.24
CA ALA A 22 2.66 -19.07 4.84
C ALA A 22 3.53 -18.15 5.71
N ASP A 23 4.21 -17.21 5.06
CA ASP A 23 5.04 -16.21 5.71
C ASP A 23 4.46 -14.84 5.36
N PRO A 24 3.60 -14.27 6.23
CA PRO A 24 2.88 -13.03 5.91
C PRO A 24 3.79 -11.88 5.49
N GLN A 25 5.00 -11.78 6.05
CA GLN A 25 5.96 -10.73 5.72
C GLN A 25 6.59 -10.89 4.32
N LEU A 26 6.53 -12.09 3.74
CA LEU A 26 7.03 -12.39 2.39
C LEU A 26 5.91 -12.53 1.36
N ASP A 27 4.74 -12.97 1.80
CA ASP A 27 3.64 -13.35 0.92
C ASP A 27 2.62 -12.21 0.72
N SER A 28 2.67 -11.13 1.52
CA SER A 28 1.69 -10.02 1.44
C SER A 28 2.00 -8.98 0.35
N TRP A 29 3.19 -9.00 -0.26
CA TRP A 29 3.61 -7.97 -1.23
C TRP A 29 2.79 -8.04 -2.52
N PHE A 30 2.25 -6.90 -2.97
CA PHE A 30 1.47 -6.81 -4.19
C PHE A 30 2.38 -6.79 -5.42
N THR A 31 2.58 -7.97 -6.00
CA THR A 31 3.56 -8.22 -7.06
C THR A 31 2.95 -8.42 -8.44
N THR A 32 1.63 -8.59 -8.52
CA THR A 32 0.88 -8.92 -9.76
C THR A 32 1.09 -7.88 -10.87
N ALA A 33 1.21 -6.60 -10.51
CA ALA A 33 1.37 -5.50 -11.46
C ALA A 33 2.85 -5.13 -11.73
N SER A 34 3.82 -5.74 -11.03
CA SER A 34 5.23 -5.36 -11.08
C SER A 34 5.86 -5.34 -12.49
N GLY A 35 5.30 -6.11 -13.44
CA GLY A 35 5.73 -6.11 -14.84
C GLY A 35 5.10 -5.02 -15.71
N GLN A 36 4.28 -4.13 -15.16
CA GLN A 36 3.60 -3.03 -15.87
C GLN A 36 4.31 -1.71 -15.63
N TYR A 37 4.23 -0.80 -16.60
CA TYR A 37 4.68 0.58 -16.40
C TYR A 37 3.73 1.33 -15.47
N ALA A 38 4.31 2.15 -14.60
CA ALA A 38 3.58 3.15 -13.84
C ALA A 38 2.90 4.14 -14.78
N ARG A 39 1.73 4.63 -14.38
CA ARG A 39 0.87 5.48 -15.20
C ARG A 39 0.35 6.65 -14.40
N LEU A 40 0.12 7.78 -15.07
CA LEU A 40 -0.61 8.89 -14.48
C LEU A 40 -1.59 9.55 -15.45
N TYR A 41 -2.62 10.18 -14.87
CA TYR A 41 -3.40 11.20 -15.56
C TYR A 41 -2.79 12.57 -15.27
N ALA A 42 -2.41 13.32 -16.30
CA ALA A 42 -1.78 14.62 -16.10
C ALA A 42 -2.80 15.68 -15.68
N THR A 43 -4.04 15.56 -16.15
CA THR A 43 -5.15 16.49 -15.87
C THR A 43 -6.47 15.74 -15.66
N ASP A 44 -7.49 16.44 -15.16
CA ASP A 44 -8.87 15.92 -15.09
C ASP A 44 -9.46 15.58 -16.46
N ALA A 45 -9.05 16.29 -17.52
CA ALA A 45 -9.47 15.97 -18.88
C ALA A 45 -8.89 14.62 -19.34
N ASP A 46 -7.63 14.35 -19.00
CA ASP A 46 -6.98 13.06 -19.26
C ASP A 46 -7.65 11.95 -18.46
N LYS A 47 -7.91 12.18 -17.17
CA LYS A 47 -8.61 11.25 -16.27
C LYS A 47 -10.01 10.89 -16.80
N SER A 48 -10.78 11.89 -17.18
CA SER A 48 -12.14 11.71 -17.73
C SER A 48 -12.13 10.93 -19.05
N SER A 49 -11.12 11.20 -19.89
CA SER A 49 -10.96 10.52 -21.19
C SER A 49 -10.28 9.15 -21.09
N GLY A 50 -9.68 8.82 -19.95
CA GLY A 50 -8.86 7.61 -19.78
C GLY A 50 -7.48 7.69 -20.42
N ASN A 51 -6.98 8.90 -20.73
CA ASN A 51 -5.69 9.13 -21.39
C ASN A 51 -4.54 9.09 -20.38
N ALA A 52 -4.18 7.90 -19.90
CA ALA A 52 -3.03 7.74 -19.02
C ALA A 52 -1.72 7.75 -19.81
N VAL A 53 -0.66 8.33 -19.22
CA VAL A 53 0.69 8.37 -19.80
C VAL A 53 1.68 7.57 -18.95
N THR A 54 2.72 7.02 -19.58
CA THR A 54 3.81 6.26 -18.93
C THR A 54 5.11 7.06 -18.81
N THR A 55 5.12 8.29 -19.32
CA THR A 55 6.19 9.28 -19.15
C THR A 55 5.57 10.63 -18.88
N TRP A 56 6.26 11.48 -18.14
CA TRP A 56 5.71 12.77 -17.72
C TRP A 56 6.82 13.73 -17.28
N SER A 57 6.52 15.02 -17.34
CA SER A 57 7.40 16.09 -16.86
C SER A 57 6.57 17.25 -16.36
N ARG A 58 6.93 17.78 -15.19
CA ARG A 58 6.32 18.99 -14.63
C ARG A 58 7.28 19.64 -13.64
N GLY A 59 7.41 20.96 -13.74
CA GLY A 59 8.35 21.71 -12.90
C GLY A 59 9.78 21.23 -13.14
N THR A 60 10.49 20.88 -12.06
CA THR A 60 11.87 20.38 -12.09
C THR A 60 11.98 18.86 -12.18
N LEU A 61 10.86 18.14 -12.09
CA LEU A 61 10.82 16.67 -12.04
C LEU A 61 10.32 16.09 -13.36
N SER A 62 10.95 14.99 -13.78
CA SER A 62 10.65 14.32 -15.04
C SER A 62 10.92 12.83 -14.95
N GLN A 63 9.96 12.04 -15.42
CA GLN A 63 10.09 10.62 -15.71
C GLN A 63 10.08 10.48 -17.24
N SER A 64 11.25 10.70 -17.85
CA SER A 64 11.41 10.79 -19.32
C SER A 64 11.38 9.43 -20.02
N THR A 65 11.56 8.35 -19.28
CA THR A 65 11.44 6.97 -19.75
C THR A 65 10.51 6.19 -18.82
N PRO A 66 9.73 5.22 -19.33
CA PRO A 66 8.80 4.46 -18.50
C PRO A 66 9.52 3.74 -17.35
N ALA A 67 8.93 3.77 -16.16
CA ALA A 67 9.38 2.97 -15.01
C ALA A 67 8.33 1.92 -14.67
N TYR A 68 8.75 0.75 -14.21
CA TYR A 68 7.82 -0.28 -13.71
C TYR A 68 7.23 0.13 -12.36
N CYS A 69 5.93 -0.10 -12.16
CA CYS A 69 5.27 0.22 -10.89
C CYS A 69 5.64 -0.75 -9.77
N GLY A 70 5.52 -0.23 -8.55
CA GLY A 70 5.52 -0.98 -7.30
C GLY A 70 6.76 -1.82 -7.01
N VAL A 71 6.50 -2.98 -6.40
CA VAL A 71 7.52 -3.92 -5.90
C VAL A 71 8.30 -4.56 -7.05
N HIS A 72 9.62 -4.37 -7.06
CA HIS A 72 10.51 -5.01 -8.02
C HIS A 72 11.18 -6.23 -7.43
N GLU A 73 11.59 -6.21 -6.16
CA GLU A 73 12.29 -7.34 -5.56
C GLU A 73 11.93 -7.46 -4.08
N VAL A 74 11.80 -8.71 -3.60
CA VAL A 74 11.68 -9.01 -2.18
C VAL A 74 12.78 -10.00 -1.82
N TYR A 75 13.60 -9.64 -0.84
CA TYR A 75 14.61 -10.51 -0.27
C TYR A 75 14.36 -10.74 1.21
N TYR A 76 14.96 -11.78 1.76
CA TYR A 76 14.89 -12.03 3.19
C TYR A 76 16.14 -12.69 3.74
N SER A 77 16.36 -12.48 5.04
CA SER A 77 17.30 -13.20 5.88
C SER A 77 16.58 -13.74 7.11
N ALA A 78 17.32 -14.28 8.08
CA ALA A 78 16.75 -14.62 9.38
C ALA A 78 16.22 -13.37 10.14
N SER A 79 16.77 -12.19 9.87
CA SER A 79 16.53 -10.97 10.67
C SER A 79 15.70 -9.92 9.95
N TRP A 80 15.69 -9.91 8.62
CA TRP A 80 15.12 -8.83 7.83
C TRP A 80 14.34 -9.33 6.62
N VAL A 81 13.30 -8.57 6.25
CA VAL A 81 12.72 -8.58 4.90
C VAL A 81 13.14 -7.30 4.22
N TYR A 82 13.65 -7.41 3.00
CA TYR A 82 14.07 -6.29 2.16
C TYR A 82 13.13 -6.12 0.99
N LEU A 83 12.83 -4.86 0.68
CA LEU A 83 11.98 -4.43 -0.42
C LEU A 83 12.81 -3.57 -1.38
N ARG A 84 12.80 -3.89 -2.67
CA ARG A 84 13.09 -2.91 -3.73
C ARG A 84 11.82 -2.49 -4.44
N THR A 85 11.66 -1.20 -4.64
CA THR A 85 10.46 -0.60 -5.25
C THR A 85 10.82 0.66 -6.01
N SER A 86 10.07 0.97 -7.08
CA SER A 86 10.14 2.28 -7.71
C SER A 86 9.52 3.38 -6.86
N GLY A 87 8.64 3.01 -5.92
CA GLY A 87 7.83 3.94 -5.13
C GLY A 87 6.62 4.48 -5.90
N LEU A 88 6.37 4.00 -7.13
CA LEU A 88 5.25 4.41 -7.96
C LEU A 88 4.09 3.41 -7.84
N GLY A 89 2.85 3.89 -7.74
CA GLY A 89 1.67 3.04 -7.61
C GLY A 89 1.36 2.21 -8.86
N SER A 90 0.70 1.06 -8.67
CA SER A 90 0.17 0.20 -9.75
C SER A 90 -1.14 0.72 -10.32
N HIS A 91 -1.94 1.43 -9.52
CA HIS A 91 -3.07 2.20 -10.00
C HIS A 91 -2.59 3.39 -10.83
N THR A 92 -3.45 3.91 -11.71
CA THR A 92 -3.16 5.17 -12.40
C THR A 92 -3.14 6.30 -11.37
N MET A 93 -1.98 6.92 -11.19
CA MET A 93 -1.75 8.01 -10.25
C MET A 93 -2.30 9.35 -10.77
N GLY A 94 -2.46 10.31 -9.87
CA GLY A 94 -2.87 11.66 -10.23
C GLY A 94 -4.32 11.76 -10.74
N PRO A 95 -4.71 12.92 -11.26
CA PRO A 95 -3.95 14.17 -11.30
C PRO A 95 -3.84 14.83 -9.92
N TRP A 96 -2.98 15.85 -9.81
CA TRP A 96 -2.77 16.63 -8.57
C TRP A 96 -2.89 18.13 -8.85
N TYR A 97 -3.53 18.84 -7.91
CA TYR A 97 -3.85 20.28 -8.01
C TYR A 97 -3.49 21.03 -6.72
N LEU A 98 -3.33 22.34 -6.80
CA LEU A 98 -3.08 23.21 -5.63
C LEU A 98 -4.37 23.74 -4.99
N ASN A 99 -5.53 23.52 -5.62
CA ASN A 99 -6.79 24.10 -5.20
C ASN A 99 -7.99 23.19 -5.52
N ALA A 100 -9.03 23.26 -4.70
CA ALA A 100 -10.21 22.40 -4.80
C ALA A 100 -11.01 22.58 -6.11
N GLY A 101 -10.85 23.73 -6.77
CA GLY A 101 -11.45 23.98 -8.09
C GLY A 101 -10.69 23.33 -9.25
N HIS A 102 -9.56 22.67 -8.98
CA HIS A 102 -8.72 21.99 -9.98
C HIS A 102 -8.32 22.90 -11.16
N THR A 103 -8.02 24.17 -10.86
CA THR A 103 -7.62 25.15 -11.88
C THR A 103 -6.12 25.34 -11.96
N THR A 104 -5.38 24.97 -10.91
CA THR A 104 -3.91 25.12 -10.84
C THR A 104 -3.28 23.78 -10.56
N LEU A 105 -2.50 23.27 -11.51
CA LEU A 105 -1.79 22.00 -11.38
C LEU A 105 -0.74 22.08 -10.26
N PHE A 106 -0.63 21.00 -9.49
CA PHE A 106 0.46 20.83 -8.55
C PHE A 106 1.79 20.73 -9.32
N PRO A 107 2.86 21.47 -8.92
CA PRO A 107 4.05 21.65 -9.74
C PRO A 107 4.97 20.41 -9.81
N ASN A 108 4.92 19.54 -8.80
CA ASN A 108 5.76 18.34 -8.74
C ASN A 108 5.01 17.14 -9.30
N VAL A 109 5.77 16.18 -9.84
CA VAL A 109 5.28 14.88 -10.34
C VAL A 109 6.15 13.77 -9.72
N PRO A 110 5.61 12.56 -9.52
CA PRO A 110 6.37 11.50 -8.89
C PRO A 110 7.47 10.98 -9.82
N ILE A 111 8.55 10.41 -9.27
CA ILE A 111 9.63 9.79 -10.06
C ILE A 111 9.98 8.42 -9.48
N ASN A 112 10.62 7.57 -10.28
CA ASN A 112 11.22 6.34 -9.78
C ASN A 112 12.30 6.65 -8.74
N THR A 113 12.04 6.30 -7.49
CA THR A 113 12.92 6.58 -6.34
C THR A 113 14.02 5.52 -6.16
N LYS A 114 13.94 4.38 -6.87
CA LYS A 114 14.88 3.25 -6.78
C LYS A 114 15.14 2.81 -5.33
N THR A 115 14.08 2.79 -4.54
CA THR A 115 14.17 2.63 -3.09
C THR A 115 14.54 1.18 -2.76
N LEU A 116 15.54 1.01 -1.88
CA LEU A 116 15.74 -0.19 -1.08
C LEU A 116 15.32 0.12 0.36
N TYR A 117 14.48 -0.73 0.96
CA TYR A 117 14.04 -0.61 2.34
C TYR A 117 14.07 -1.99 3.04
N ARG A 118 13.97 -2.01 4.37
CA ARG A 118 13.83 -3.26 5.13
C ARG A 118 12.96 -3.12 6.37
N ILE A 119 12.33 -4.21 6.78
CA ILE A 119 11.57 -4.37 8.03
C ILE A 119 12.11 -5.54 8.84
N PRO A 120 12.07 -5.49 10.19
CA PRO A 120 12.54 -6.59 11.03
C PRO A 120 11.61 -7.80 10.96
N ARG A 121 12.18 -9.01 10.98
CA ARG A 121 11.43 -10.29 11.02
C ARG A 121 10.75 -10.56 12.36
N ALA A 122 11.33 -10.03 13.45
CA ALA A 122 10.85 -10.22 14.80
C ALA A 122 10.52 -8.85 15.42
N PRO A 123 9.32 -8.29 15.14
CA PRO A 123 8.90 -7.07 15.78
C PRO A 123 8.78 -7.27 17.28
N ALA A 124 9.24 -6.28 18.05
CA ALA A 124 9.17 -6.28 19.50
C ALA A 124 8.50 -4.99 19.98
N THR A 125 7.63 -5.11 20.98
CA THR A 125 7.07 -3.95 21.67
C THR A 125 8.17 -3.22 22.44
N ASN A 126 7.97 -1.93 22.69
CA ASN A 126 8.87 -1.12 23.49
C ASN A 126 8.07 -0.41 24.60
N GLY A 127 8.64 -0.30 25.80
CA GLY A 127 8.07 0.50 26.88
C GLY A 127 8.32 2.00 26.72
N THR A 128 9.27 2.40 25.87
CA THR A 128 9.56 3.81 25.53
C THR A 128 9.41 4.01 24.03
N HIS A 129 8.34 4.67 23.62
CA HIS A 129 7.99 4.81 22.21
C HIS A 129 8.81 5.89 21.51
N THR A 130 9.27 5.59 20.30
CA THR A 130 10.07 6.50 19.48
C THR A 130 9.17 7.35 18.57
N LEU A 131 9.44 8.65 18.47
CA LEU A 131 8.74 9.55 17.55
C LEU A 131 8.86 9.09 16.09
N THR A 132 7.78 9.24 15.33
CA THR A 132 7.83 9.16 13.87
C THR A 132 8.67 10.32 13.32
N GLY A 133 9.44 10.03 12.26
CA GLY A 133 10.22 11.04 11.54
C GLY A 133 9.43 11.62 10.36
N LEU A 134 9.96 12.70 9.78
CA LEU A 134 9.52 13.12 8.45
C LEU A 134 10.07 12.13 7.41
N GLY A 135 9.25 11.69 6.47
CA GLY A 135 9.58 10.66 5.48
C GLY A 135 8.96 9.29 5.76
N ALA A 136 9.50 8.25 5.12
CA ALA A 136 8.90 6.92 5.16
C ALA A 136 8.97 6.29 6.56
N ILE A 137 7.82 6.05 7.19
CA ILE A 137 7.65 5.33 8.46
C ILE A 137 7.32 3.85 8.26
N GLY A 138 7.23 3.42 7.01
CA GLY A 138 6.87 2.08 6.59
C GLY A 138 6.63 2.08 5.08
N TYR A 139 6.26 0.93 4.55
CA TYR A 139 5.85 0.79 3.16
C TYR A 139 4.55 0.02 3.09
N PHE A 140 3.68 0.48 2.20
CA PHE A 140 2.52 -0.28 1.78
C PHE A 140 2.97 -1.43 0.85
N VAL A 141 2.14 -2.47 0.74
CA VAL A 141 2.51 -3.71 0.05
C VAL A 141 2.62 -3.56 -1.46
N ASP A 142 2.10 -2.47 -2.04
CA ASP A 142 2.36 -2.05 -3.43
C ASP A 142 3.75 -1.43 -3.61
N GLY A 143 4.49 -1.18 -2.53
CA GLY A 143 5.80 -0.57 -2.56
C GLY A 143 5.77 0.96 -2.56
N VAL A 144 4.62 1.60 -2.32
CA VAL A 144 4.53 3.04 -2.08
C VAL A 144 4.86 3.35 -0.62
N ALA A 145 5.55 4.47 -0.38
CA ALA A 145 5.97 4.85 0.96
C ALA A 145 4.78 5.25 1.82
N MET A 146 4.81 4.84 3.09
CA MET A 146 3.91 5.33 4.13
C MET A 146 4.61 6.47 4.86
N PHE A 147 4.04 7.67 4.82
CA PHE A 147 4.51 8.80 5.61
C PHE A 147 3.62 8.96 6.84
N ASP A 148 4.12 9.66 7.86
CA ASP A 148 3.33 9.94 9.05
C ASP A 148 2.29 11.03 8.81
N SER A 149 1.43 11.30 9.78
CA SER A 149 0.26 12.15 9.61
C SER A 149 0.55 13.66 9.48
N ARG A 150 1.83 14.07 9.37
CA ARG A 150 2.25 15.48 9.39
C ARG A 150 2.69 15.97 8.01
N ASP A 151 2.46 17.25 7.73
CA ASP A 151 2.91 17.93 6.50
C ASP A 151 4.27 18.63 6.64
N ALA A 152 5.00 18.34 7.73
CA ALA A 152 6.25 18.98 8.13
C ALA A 152 6.16 20.46 8.55
N PHE A 153 4.98 20.98 8.88
CA PHE A 153 4.83 22.30 9.53
C PHE A 153 4.32 22.19 10.96
N TYR A 154 4.67 23.16 11.79
CA TYR A 154 4.13 23.31 13.14
C TYR A 154 4.03 24.78 13.53
N TRP A 155 3.25 25.09 14.57
CA TRP A 155 3.15 26.43 15.13
C TRP A 155 4.25 26.68 16.17
N ASN A 156 5.11 27.67 15.93
CA ASN A 156 6.23 27.99 16.84
C ASN A 156 5.89 29.02 17.94
N GLY A 157 4.61 29.38 18.11
CA GLY A 157 4.17 30.46 18.98
C GLY A 157 3.82 31.76 18.26
N SER A 158 4.27 31.95 17.02
CA SER A 158 4.04 33.18 16.24
C SER A 158 3.63 32.95 14.78
N ALA A 159 4.13 31.89 14.16
CA ALA A 159 3.80 31.52 12.79
C ALA A 159 3.90 30.00 12.59
N GLU A 160 3.34 29.54 11.47
CA GLU A 160 3.60 28.20 10.97
C GLU A 160 4.98 28.16 10.31
N VAL A 161 5.83 27.26 10.76
CA VAL A 161 7.19 27.09 10.26
C VAL A 161 7.46 25.62 9.96
N GLN A 162 8.41 25.37 9.06
CA GLN A 162 8.80 24.02 8.71
C GLN A 162 9.59 23.37 9.87
N GLY A 163 9.32 22.10 10.14
CA GLY A 163 10.02 21.32 11.15
C GLY A 163 9.10 20.40 11.93
N SER A 164 9.38 20.26 13.21
CA SER A 164 8.56 19.49 14.15
C SER A 164 8.64 20.16 15.51
N GLY A 165 7.52 20.17 16.23
CA GLY A 165 7.42 20.79 17.54
C GLY A 165 6.12 20.36 18.20
N SER A 166 5.43 21.31 18.81
CA SER A 166 4.05 21.14 19.29
C SER A 166 3.10 21.87 18.35
N TRP A 167 1.85 21.43 18.26
CA TRP A 167 0.88 21.95 17.28
C TRP A 167 1.40 21.71 15.85
N ASN A 168 1.63 20.43 15.54
CA ASN A 168 2.05 19.95 14.23
C ASN A 168 0.83 19.95 13.29
N ARG A 169 1.01 20.44 12.06
CA ARG A 169 -0.07 20.46 11.06
C ARG A 169 -0.35 19.05 10.53
N ASP A 170 -1.64 18.75 10.42
CA ASP A 170 -2.16 17.48 9.90
C ASP A 170 -2.14 17.47 8.37
N ALA A 171 -1.46 16.50 7.76
CA ALA A 171 -1.31 16.42 6.31
C ALA A 171 -2.64 16.21 5.58
N TRP A 172 -3.54 15.38 6.11
CA TRP A 172 -4.84 15.18 5.47
C TRP A 172 -5.64 16.48 5.43
N VAL A 173 -5.62 17.24 6.52
CA VAL A 173 -6.38 18.50 6.62
C VAL A 173 -5.74 19.64 5.81
N ASN A 174 -4.41 19.71 5.78
CA ASN A 174 -3.69 20.84 5.20
C ASN A 174 -3.23 20.61 3.75
N GLU A 175 -3.01 19.36 3.35
CA GLU A 175 -2.51 18.98 2.03
C GLU A 175 -3.49 18.15 1.21
N GLY A 176 -4.62 17.72 1.77
CA GLY A 176 -5.58 16.82 1.10
C GLY A 176 -6.08 17.32 -0.26
N VAL A 177 -6.07 18.64 -0.51
CA VAL A 177 -6.38 19.22 -1.83
C VAL A 177 -5.37 18.84 -2.92
N THR A 178 -4.15 18.48 -2.51
CA THR A 178 -3.06 18.06 -3.38
C THR A 178 -2.97 16.56 -3.55
N PHE A 179 -3.87 15.78 -2.93
CA PHE A 179 -3.88 14.33 -3.06
C PHE A 179 -4.64 13.90 -4.31
N ASP A 180 -4.19 12.80 -4.93
CA ASP A 180 -4.92 12.17 -6.02
C ASP A 180 -6.10 11.31 -5.51
N PRO A 181 -6.89 10.67 -6.39
CA PRO A 181 -7.99 9.82 -5.95
C PRO A 181 -7.59 8.63 -5.08
N GLY A 182 -6.30 8.24 -5.09
CA GLY A 182 -5.75 7.22 -4.22
C GLY A 182 -5.35 7.74 -2.84
N ASN A 183 -5.51 9.04 -2.57
CA ASN A 183 -5.04 9.75 -1.37
C ASN A 183 -3.51 9.84 -1.23
N ALA A 184 -2.78 9.85 -2.35
CA ALA A 184 -1.34 10.06 -2.35
C ALA A 184 -0.91 11.28 -3.17
N HIS A 185 0.27 11.79 -2.83
CA HIS A 185 0.93 12.86 -3.55
C HIS A 185 2.45 12.74 -3.45
N GLN A 186 3.17 13.77 -3.85
CA GLN A 186 4.63 13.80 -3.85
C GLN A 186 5.16 15.20 -3.50
N PRO A 187 6.29 15.31 -2.78
CA PRO A 187 6.95 16.60 -2.58
C PRO A 187 7.93 16.86 -3.74
N GLY A 188 8.77 17.90 -3.60
CA GLY A 188 9.79 18.26 -4.60
C GLY A 188 10.89 17.20 -4.82
N SER A 189 10.97 16.16 -3.99
CA SER A 189 11.82 14.99 -4.22
C SER A 189 11.21 13.99 -5.21
N GLY A 190 9.92 14.10 -5.53
CA GLY A 190 9.18 13.16 -6.37
C GLY A 190 8.84 11.83 -5.69
N ALA A 191 9.07 11.70 -4.37
CA ALA A 191 8.67 10.52 -3.62
C ALA A 191 7.15 10.46 -3.45
N TYR A 192 6.47 9.62 -4.23
CA TYR A 192 5.03 9.37 -4.10
C TYR A 192 4.74 8.61 -2.81
N HIS A 193 3.76 9.06 -2.03
CA HIS A 193 3.48 8.50 -0.71
C HIS A 193 2.05 8.77 -0.22
N TYR A 194 1.61 7.96 0.74
CA TYR A 194 0.36 8.14 1.47
C TYR A 194 0.63 8.65 2.89
N HIS A 195 -0.13 9.65 3.33
CA HIS A 195 -0.24 10.05 4.74
C HIS A 195 -1.38 9.33 5.48
N ALA A 196 -2.43 8.96 4.73
CA ALA A 196 -3.69 8.50 5.25
C ALA A 196 -4.08 7.11 4.71
N ASN A 197 -5.39 6.81 4.60
CA ASN A 197 -5.85 5.57 3.99
C ASN A 197 -5.48 5.53 2.50
N PRO A 198 -5.03 4.39 1.96
CA PRO A 198 -4.77 4.24 0.52
C PRO A 198 -5.93 3.51 -0.19
N PRO A 199 -7.07 4.16 -0.51
CA PRO A 199 -8.23 3.48 -1.07
C PRO A 199 -7.95 2.78 -2.41
N ALA A 200 -7.03 3.28 -3.22
CA ALA A 200 -6.63 2.62 -4.46
C ALA A 200 -6.00 1.24 -4.20
N LEU A 201 -5.02 1.17 -3.28
CA LEU A 201 -4.41 -0.08 -2.85
C LEU A 201 -5.41 -1.02 -2.19
N ARG A 202 -6.28 -0.49 -1.32
CA ARG A 202 -7.35 -1.25 -0.68
C ARG A 202 -8.24 -1.93 -1.72
N TYR A 203 -8.62 -1.21 -2.78
CA TYR A 203 -9.37 -1.78 -3.91
C TYR A 203 -8.58 -2.87 -4.65
N GLU A 204 -7.30 -2.64 -4.96
CA GLU A 204 -6.45 -3.63 -5.65
C GLU A 204 -6.26 -4.93 -4.86
N LEU A 205 -6.28 -4.84 -3.52
CA LEU A 205 -6.21 -5.99 -2.61
C LEU A 205 -7.58 -6.62 -2.31
N GLY A 206 -8.67 -6.10 -2.89
CA GLY A 206 -10.02 -6.60 -2.68
C GLY A 206 -10.58 -6.36 -1.27
N ASP A 207 -10.10 -5.32 -0.59
CA ASP A 207 -10.70 -4.81 0.65
C ASP A 207 -12.05 -4.12 0.34
N HIS A 208 -12.70 -3.57 1.37
CA HIS A 208 -14.07 -3.03 1.30
C HIS A 208 -14.20 -1.66 0.60
N VAL A 209 -13.65 -1.52 -0.61
CA VAL A 209 -13.65 -0.29 -1.41
C VAL A 209 -14.23 -0.58 -2.79
N ASP A 210 -15.06 0.33 -3.29
CA ASP A 210 -15.57 0.29 -4.66
C ASP A 210 -14.80 1.28 -5.55
N TYR A 211 -14.58 0.89 -6.80
CA TYR A 211 -13.99 1.76 -7.83
C TYR A 211 -15.04 2.18 -8.85
N ASN A 212 -15.19 3.50 -9.03
CA ASN A 212 -16.04 4.05 -10.07
C ASN A 212 -15.24 4.26 -11.35
N ALA A 213 -15.46 3.40 -12.35
CA ALA A 213 -14.74 3.47 -13.62
C ALA A 213 -15.05 4.74 -14.44
N ALA A 214 -16.19 5.41 -14.24
CA ALA A 214 -16.52 6.64 -14.97
C ALA A 214 -15.74 7.83 -14.41
N THR A 215 -15.75 7.99 -13.08
CA THR A 215 -15.07 9.11 -12.39
C THR A 215 -13.62 8.81 -12.04
N LYS A 216 -13.16 7.56 -12.18
CA LYS A 216 -11.83 7.08 -11.78
C LYS A 216 -11.52 7.42 -10.32
N THR A 217 -12.48 7.18 -9.44
CA THR A 217 -12.38 7.45 -7.99
C THR A 217 -12.75 6.24 -7.17
N TYR A 218 -12.32 6.24 -5.91
CA TYR A 218 -12.57 5.16 -4.96
C TYR A 218 -13.48 5.67 -3.84
N SER A 219 -14.35 4.80 -3.34
CA SER A 219 -15.24 5.08 -2.22
C SER A 219 -15.41 3.86 -1.34
N GLU A 220 -15.66 4.05 -0.05
CA GLU A 220 -16.00 2.94 0.84
C GLU A 220 -17.23 2.20 0.30
N SER A 221 -17.17 0.87 0.27
CA SER A 221 -18.30 0.10 -0.23
C SER A 221 -19.50 0.24 0.70
N THR A 222 -20.71 0.23 0.12
CA THR A 222 -21.97 0.21 0.87
C THR A 222 -22.47 -1.22 1.15
N ASN A 223 -21.77 -2.23 0.62
CA ASN A 223 -22.07 -3.63 0.87
C ASN A 223 -21.85 -4.00 2.34
N ALA A 224 -22.35 -5.18 2.72
CA ALA A 224 -22.03 -5.73 4.03
C ALA A 224 -20.55 -6.13 4.10
N VAL A 225 -19.88 -5.74 5.19
CA VAL A 225 -18.51 -6.16 5.47
C VAL A 225 -18.52 -7.64 5.83
N THR A 226 -17.86 -8.45 5.00
CA THR A 226 -17.86 -9.92 5.14
C THR A 226 -16.49 -10.52 5.42
N LYS A 227 -15.42 -9.72 5.35
CA LYS A 227 -14.03 -10.19 5.46
C LYS A 227 -13.17 -9.20 6.25
N HIS A 228 -12.22 -9.74 7.01
CA HIS A 228 -11.15 -8.97 7.61
C HIS A 228 -10.34 -8.28 6.51
N SER A 229 -9.91 -7.04 6.74
CA SER A 229 -9.05 -6.34 5.77
C SER A 229 -7.74 -7.11 5.57
N PRO A 230 -7.12 -7.03 4.39
CA PRO A 230 -5.80 -7.59 4.15
C PRO A 230 -4.71 -6.75 4.85
N ILE A 231 -3.50 -7.30 4.93
CA ILE A 231 -2.30 -6.51 5.24
C ILE A 231 -2.10 -5.50 4.11
N LEU A 232 -2.16 -4.22 4.44
CA LEU A 232 -1.89 -3.12 3.53
C LEU A 232 -0.42 -2.72 3.54
N GLY A 233 0.30 -2.95 4.63
CA GLY A 233 1.70 -2.54 4.74
C GLY A 233 2.39 -3.04 5.97
N TRP A 234 3.65 -2.64 6.10
CA TRP A 234 4.51 -2.95 7.23
C TRP A 234 5.16 -1.68 7.75
N MET A 235 5.02 -1.46 9.06
CA MET A 235 5.66 -0.33 9.73
C MET A 235 7.16 -0.56 9.89
N ARG A 236 7.91 0.52 10.10
CA ARG A 236 9.36 0.50 10.37
C ARG A 236 9.73 -0.38 11.57
N ASP A 237 8.81 -0.56 12.52
CA ASP A 237 8.98 -1.43 13.68
C ASP A 237 8.65 -2.91 13.41
N GLY A 238 8.19 -3.24 12.20
CA GLY A 238 7.91 -4.60 11.72
C GLY A 238 6.51 -5.11 12.03
N PHE A 239 5.65 -4.33 12.68
CA PHE A 239 4.25 -4.74 12.87
C PHE A 239 3.42 -4.51 11.59
N PRO A 240 2.43 -5.38 11.31
CA PRO A 240 1.58 -5.25 10.13
C PRO A 240 0.62 -4.06 10.27
N VAL A 241 0.27 -3.47 9.13
CA VAL A 241 -0.78 -2.47 8.99
C VAL A 241 -1.91 -3.10 8.19
N TYR A 242 -3.10 -3.18 8.77
CA TYR A 242 -4.30 -3.67 8.12
C TYR A 242 -5.19 -2.52 7.66
N GLY A 243 -6.08 -2.81 6.70
CA GLY A 243 -7.21 -1.93 6.41
C GLY A 243 -8.16 -1.77 7.60
N PRO A 244 -9.23 -0.97 7.48
CA PRO A 244 -10.03 -0.54 8.62
C PRO A 244 -10.92 -1.62 9.24
N TYR A 245 -11.00 -2.82 8.66
CA TYR A 245 -11.92 -3.88 9.12
C TYR A 245 -11.19 -5.02 9.81
N GLY A 246 -11.69 -5.38 10.99
CA GLY A 246 -11.18 -6.50 11.77
C GLY A 246 -12.29 -7.25 12.50
N TYR A 247 -11.92 -8.36 13.15
CA TYR A 247 -12.87 -9.12 13.98
C TYR A 247 -13.43 -8.23 15.10
N SER A 248 -14.74 -8.37 15.35
CA SER A 248 -15.46 -7.59 16.35
C SER A 248 -15.04 -7.96 17.76
N THR A 249 -14.66 -9.22 17.98
CA THR A 249 -13.98 -9.70 19.18
C THR A 249 -12.52 -9.98 18.82
N ALA A 250 -11.59 -9.25 19.44
CA ALA A 250 -10.18 -9.25 19.07
C ALA A 250 -9.51 -10.65 19.08
N THR A 251 -9.99 -11.58 19.90
CA THR A 251 -9.41 -12.92 20.09
C THR A 251 -10.23 -14.04 19.44
N ASN A 252 -11.30 -13.71 18.70
CA ASN A 252 -12.20 -14.72 18.14
C ASN A 252 -12.37 -14.53 16.62
N PRO A 253 -11.75 -15.39 15.79
CA PRO A 253 -11.86 -15.30 14.34
C PRO A 253 -13.24 -15.72 13.80
N ALA A 254 -14.08 -16.35 14.64
CA ALA A 254 -15.47 -16.67 14.31
C ALA A 254 -16.46 -15.55 14.68
N SER A 255 -15.97 -14.46 15.29
CA SER A 255 -16.82 -13.27 15.51
C SER A 255 -17.09 -12.53 14.19
N GLY A 256 -18.12 -11.69 14.18
CA GLY A 256 -18.40 -10.84 13.02
C GLY A 256 -17.24 -9.89 12.69
N VAL A 257 -17.22 -9.35 11.48
CA VAL A 257 -16.23 -8.33 11.08
C VAL A 257 -16.88 -6.96 11.11
N ARG A 258 -16.14 -5.94 11.60
CA ARG A 258 -16.60 -4.55 11.60
C ARG A 258 -15.43 -3.59 11.45
N ARG A 259 -15.75 -2.32 11.19
CA ARG A 259 -14.76 -1.24 11.17
C ARG A 259 -14.19 -1.05 12.58
N MET A 260 -12.87 -0.89 12.66
CA MET A 260 -12.17 -0.54 13.89
C MET A 260 -12.39 0.94 14.22
N ILE A 261 -12.67 1.21 15.49
CA ILE A 261 -12.94 2.56 16.00
C ILE A 261 -11.63 3.13 16.55
N SER A 262 -11.17 4.25 15.98
CA SER A 262 -10.02 5.00 16.47
C SER A 262 -10.23 5.43 17.92
N GLY A 263 -9.15 5.42 18.70
CA GLY A 263 -9.14 5.95 20.06
C GLY A 263 -9.10 7.47 20.13
N TYR A 264 -9.18 8.18 19.00
CA TYR A 264 -9.08 9.64 18.97
C TYR A 264 -10.39 10.33 18.63
N THR A 265 -10.58 11.51 19.21
CA THR A 265 -11.73 12.38 18.94
C THR A 265 -11.29 13.84 18.85
N LEU A 266 -11.97 14.64 18.04
CA LEU A 266 -11.66 16.05 17.90
C LEU A 266 -12.04 16.81 19.19
N ARG A 267 -11.21 17.74 19.65
CA ARG A 267 -11.47 18.62 20.80
C ARG A 267 -12.46 19.74 20.43
N ASN A 268 -13.69 19.34 20.14
CA ASN A 268 -14.82 20.21 19.79
C ASN A 268 -15.93 20.24 20.87
N GLY A 269 -15.67 19.72 22.07
CA GLY A 269 -16.66 19.57 23.14
C GLY A 269 -17.41 18.24 23.13
N SER A 270 -17.26 17.42 22.10
CA SER A 270 -17.86 16.07 22.04
C SER A 270 -17.03 15.07 22.85
N ASN A 271 -17.66 13.98 23.29
CA ASN A 271 -16.98 12.87 23.96
C ASN A 271 -16.13 13.30 25.16
N GLY A 272 -16.55 14.32 25.90
CA GLY A 272 -15.83 14.81 27.08
C GLY A 272 -14.49 15.50 26.77
N ALA A 273 -14.15 15.73 25.50
CA ALA A 273 -12.98 16.50 25.11
C ALA A 273 -13.23 18.00 25.30
N ASP A 274 -12.15 18.77 25.46
CA ASP A 274 -12.23 20.23 25.47
C ASP A 274 -12.96 20.76 24.22
N ASN A 275 -13.63 21.91 24.35
CA ASN A 275 -14.12 22.64 23.18
C ASN A 275 -13.16 23.78 22.84
N LEU A 276 -12.19 23.52 21.97
CA LEU A 276 -11.13 24.50 21.62
C LEU A 276 -11.66 25.76 20.93
N THR A 277 -12.87 25.73 20.36
CA THR A 277 -13.52 26.96 19.84
C THR A 277 -13.88 27.94 20.95
N THR A 278 -14.06 27.44 22.18
CA THR A 278 -14.44 28.23 23.36
C THR A 278 -13.25 28.41 24.31
N THR A 279 -12.50 27.35 24.58
CA THR A 279 -11.38 27.36 25.54
C THR A 279 -10.06 27.85 24.93
N GLY A 280 -9.93 27.81 23.60
CA GLY A 280 -8.69 28.12 22.89
C GLY A 280 -7.64 27.01 23.02
N ARG A 281 -6.58 27.10 22.19
CA ARG A 281 -5.43 26.19 22.19
C ARG A 281 -4.44 26.55 23.31
N THR A 282 -4.89 26.49 24.57
CA THR A 282 -4.08 26.91 25.72
C THR A 282 -3.10 25.84 26.21
N ALA A 283 -3.34 24.57 25.87
CA ALA A 283 -2.46 23.45 26.19
C ALA A 283 -2.57 22.31 25.15
N ILE A 284 -1.46 21.60 24.97
CA ILE A 284 -1.41 20.34 24.22
C ILE A 284 -2.15 19.22 25.00
N PRO A 285 -2.71 18.21 24.30
CA PRO A 285 -3.39 17.10 24.94
C PRO A 285 -2.40 16.16 25.67
N ALA A 286 -2.92 15.33 26.58
CA ALA A 286 -2.11 14.44 27.42
C ALA A 286 -1.26 13.45 26.60
N TRP A 287 -1.81 12.88 25.53
CA TRP A 287 -1.08 11.99 24.61
C TRP A 287 0.13 12.69 23.97
N ALA A 288 0.02 13.98 23.62
CA ALA A 288 1.13 14.73 23.01
C ALA A 288 2.25 14.96 24.02
N THR A 289 1.89 15.20 25.29
CA THR A 289 2.85 15.26 26.40
C THR A 289 3.57 13.92 26.57
N ARG A 290 2.85 12.79 26.49
CA ARG A 290 3.44 11.43 26.52
C ARG A 290 4.35 11.15 25.33
N ALA A 291 4.05 11.73 24.17
CA ALA A 291 4.91 11.72 22.99
C ALA A 291 6.14 12.65 23.12
N SER A 292 6.41 13.19 24.31
CA SER A 292 7.55 14.09 24.59
C SER A 292 7.51 15.41 23.82
N GLU A 293 6.31 15.88 23.45
CA GLU A 293 6.15 17.25 22.94
C GLU A 293 6.23 18.27 24.08
N SER A 294 6.72 19.46 23.76
CA SER A 294 6.87 20.53 24.76
C SER A 294 5.53 21.21 25.03
N ALA A 295 5.24 21.54 26.29
CA ALA A 295 4.06 22.32 26.62
C ALA A 295 4.06 23.65 25.86
N ALA A 296 3.00 23.92 25.11
CA ALA A 296 2.89 25.11 24.25
C ALA A 296 1.43 25.51 24.03
N THR A 297 1.21 26.80 23.81
CA THR A 297 -0.06 27.32 23.30
C THR A 297 -0.07 27.28 21.76
N GLY A 298 -1.22 26.99 21.18
CA GLY A 298 -1.46 27.02 19.74
C GLY A 298 -2.14 28.33 19.32
N PRO A 299 -2.32 28.55 18.01
CA PRO A 299 -2.97 29.75 17.50
C PRO A 299 -4.47 29.73 17.78
N THR A 300 -5.08 30.90 17.89
CA THR A 300 -6.54 31.03 18.09
C THR A 300 -7.31 30.34 16.97
N VAL A 301 -8.32 29.53 17.34
CA VAL A 301 -9.21 28.89 16.38
C VAL A 301 -9.95 29.96 15.57
N SER A 302 -9.78 29.91 14.26
CA SER A 302 -10.28 30.93 13.32
C SER A 302 -10.45 30.32 11.92
N THR A 303 -10.88 31.12 10.94
CA THR A 303 -10.90 30.69 9.54
C THR A 303 -9.50 30.44 8.97
N THR A 304 -8.48 31.13 9.49
CA THR A 304 -7.07 30.93 9.11
C THR A 304 -6.48 29.68 9.76
N TYR A 305 -6.80 29.45 11.04
CA TYR A 305 -6.33 28.29 11.82
C TYR A 305 -7.52 27.46 12.33
N PRO A 306 -8.29 26.80 11.44
CA PRO A 306 -9.50 26.07 11.81
C PRO A 306 -9.21 24.93 12.78
N LEU A 307 -10.25 24.48 13.49
CA LEU A 307 -10.17 23.31 14.35
C LEU A 307 -9.92 22.04 13.52
N GLY A 308 -9.02 21.17 13.99
CA GLY A 308 -8.57 19.97 13.28
C GLY A 308 -7.34 20.20 12.40
N ARG A 309 -6.87 21.45 12.29
CA ARG A 309 -5.66 21.78 11.52
C ARG A 309 -4.40 21.14 12.10
N TYR A 310 -4.35 20.95 13.41
CA TYR A 310 -3.22 20.37 14.10
C TYR A 310 -3.55 19.00 14.67
N LEU A 311 -2.57 18.11 14.74
CA LEU A 311 -2.75 16.77 15.32
C LEU A 311 -3.30 16.87 16.75
N GLU A 312 -2.78 17.83 17.51
CA GLU A 312 -3.06 18.17 18.91
C GLU A 312 -4.44 18.81 19.13
N ASP A 313 -5.17 19.10 18.04
CA ASP A 313 -6.61 19.36 18.10
C ASP A 313 -7.43 18.09 18.40
N ASN A 314 -6.81 16.90 18.37
CA ASN A 314 -7.42 15.64 18.77
C ASN A 314 -7.05 15.27 20.21
N ALA A 315 -7.98 14.67 20.95
CA ALA A 315 -7.76 14.04 22.24
C ALA A 315 -7.86 12.52 22.11
N TYR A 316 -7.13 11.81 22.97
CA TYR A 316 -7.24 10.36 23.08
C TYR A 316 -8.36 10.01 24.06
N LEU A 317 -9.36 9.25 23.62
CA LEU A 317 -10.54 8.87 24.40
C LEU A 317 -10.17 8.18 25.72
N GLY A 318 -9.08 7.40 25.75
CA GLY A 318 -8.62 6.75 26.98
C GLY A 318 -8.18 7.72 28.09
N ASP A 319 -7.97 9.01 27.78
CA ASP A 319 -7.71 10.06 28.76
C ASP A 319 -8.99 10.77 29.24
N LEU A 320 -10.16 10.45 28.68
CA LEU A 320 -11.38 11.23 28.83
C LEU A 320 -12.46 10.51 29.65
N ILE A 321 -13.36 11.31 30.24
CA ILE A 321 -14.58 10.84 30.89
C ILE A 321 -15.73 10.93 29.88
N ASN A 322 -16.46 9.84 29.72
CA ASN A 322 -17.66 9.78 28.90
C ASN A 322 -18.76 10.66 29.54
N PRO A 323 -19.21 11.73 28.87
CA PRO A 323 -20.16 12.68 29.45
C PRO A 323 -21.57 12.08 29.66
N VAL A 324 -21.88 10.96 28.99
CA VAL A 324 -23.17 10.27 29.12
C VAL A 324 -23.19 9.37 30.36
N THR A 325 -22.10 8.65 30.62
CA THR A 325 -22.03 7.65 31.71
C THR A 325 -21.35 8.18 32.97
N GLY A 326 -20.60 9.28 32.87
CA GLY A 326 -19.77 9.81 33.96
C GLY A 326 -18.55 8.94 34.30
N SER A 327 -18.25 7.91 33.51
CA SER A 327 -17.12 7.00 33.68
C SER A 327 -16.07 7.21 32.60
N ASN A 328 -14.82 6.78 32.82
CA ASN A 328 -13.79 6.81 31.77
C ASN A 328 -14.23 5.99 30.55
N PHE A 329 -13.84 6.43 29.35
CA PHE A 329 -13.95 5.57 28.17
C PHE A 329 -13.05 4.34 28.33
N VAL A 330 -13.51 3.20 27.82
CA VAL A 330 -12.84 1.90 27.97
C VAL A 330 -12.48 1.34 26.58
N GLN A 331 -11.19 1.10 26.35
CA GLN A 331 -10.71 0.42 25.15
C GLN A 331 -11.30 -1.01 25.08
N GLY A 332 -11.74 -1.42 23.89
CA GLY A 332 -12.44 -2.67 23.62
C GLY A 332 -13.95 -2.59 23.87
N VAL A 333 -14.45 -1.49 24.44
CA VAL A 333 -15.88 -1.23 24.65
C VAL A 333 -16.33 -0.01 23.84
N ASP A 334 -15.73 1.14 24.09
CA ASP A 334 -16.11 2.41 23.45
C ASP A 334 -15.32 2.69 22.16
N PHE A 335 -14.07 2.21 22.09
CA PHE A 335 -13.17 2.34 20.95
C PHE A 335 -12.23 1.12 20.89
N ASP A 336 -11.60 0.85 19.75
CA ASP A 336 -10.82 -0.38 19.56
C ASP A 336 -9.31 -0.17 19.65
N LEU A 337 -8.83 0.92 19.05
CA LEU A 337 -7.41 1.15 18.83
C LEU A 337 -6.82 1.96 19.99
N ASN A 338 -5.66 1.54 20.48
CA ASN A 338 -4.94 2.25 21.53
C ASN A 338 -4.35 3.58 21.01
N GLU A 339 -3.66 4.31 21.88
CA GLU A 339 -3.03 5.59 21.57
C GLU A 339 -2.08 5.54 20.35
N TRP A 340 -1.44 4.39 20.10
CA TRP A 340 -0.54 4.19 18.96
C TRP A 340 -1.25 3.72 17.69
N ASN A 341 -2.59 3.70 17.68
CA ASN A 341 -3.41 3.20 16.58
C ASN A 341 -3.28 1.68 16.37
N THR A 342 -3.03 0.93 17.45
CA THR A 342 -2.85 -0.54 17.40
C THR A 342 -3.86 -1.30 18.26
N ARG A 343 -4.04 -2.59 17.94
CA ARG A 343 -4.80 -3.55 18.72
C ARG A 343 -4.11 -4.92 18.71
N TRP A 344 -4.07 -5.59 19.85
CA TRP A 344 -3.74 -7.01 19.89
C TRP A 344 -4.94 -7.81 19.42
N CYS A 345 -4.80 -8.56 18.34
CA CYS A 345 -5.88 -9.41 17.84
C CYS A 345 -5.36 -10.59 17.03
N VAL A 346 -6.20 -11.63 16.93
CA VAL A 346 -6.04 -12.66 15.91
C VAL A 346 -6.41 -12.08 14.55
N THR A 347 -5.72 -12.54 13.51
CA THR A 347 -5.99 -12.18 12.11
C THR A 347 -5.93 -13.44 11.24
N PRO A 348 -6.37 -13.40 9.98
CA PRO A 348 -6.21 -14.54 9.08
C PRO A 348 -4.75 -15.02 8.95
N GLU A 349 -3.80 -14.09 8.94
CA GLU A 349 -2.37 -14.36 8.81
C GLU A 349 -1.70 -14.71 10.15
N PHE A 350 -2.23 -14.20 11.27
CA PHE A 350 -1.73 -14.41 12.62
C PHE A 350 -2.81 -15.01 13.52
N PRO A 351 -3.16 -16.31 13.35
CA PRO A 351 -4.20 -16.96 14.14
C PRO A 351 -3.85 -17.07 15.64
N GLY A 352 -2.56 -17.01 15.99
CA GLY A 352 -2.08 -16.94 17.37
C GLY A 352 -2.13 -15.54 18.00
N GLY A 353 -2.49 -14.52 17.22
CA GLY A 353 -2.51 -13.13 17.65
C GLY A 353 -1.23 -12.37 17.29
N THR A 354 -1.40 -11.08 17.00
CA THR A 354 -0.30 -10.11 16.84
C THR A 354 -0.78 -8.73 17.27
N TRP A 355 0.17 -7.83 17.57
CA TRP A 355 -0.13 -6.40 17.57
C TRP A 355 -0.17 -5.91 16.13
N ALA A 356 -1.22 -5.19 15.78
CA ALA A 356 -1.43 -4.69 14.44
C ALA A 356 -1.87 -3.23 14.46
N TYR A 357 -1.33 -2.43 13.53
CA TYR A 357 -1.87 -1.13 13.19
C TYR A 357 -3.08 -1.30 12.28
N PHE A 358 -4.01 -0.35 12.35
CA PHE A 358 -5.18 -0.32 11.48
C PHE A 358 -5.33 1.06 10.85
N VAL A 359 -5.50 1.08 9.52
CA VAL A 359 -5.90 2.30 8.83
C VAL A 359 -7.24 2.77 9.39
N SER A 360 -7.30 3.99 9.88
CA SER A 360 -8.50 4.58 10.49
C SER A 360 -9.30 5.40 9.50
N VAL A 361 -10.59 5.07 9.37
CA VAL A 361 -11.57 5.79 8.54
C VAL A 361 -12.89 5.99 9.30
N SER A 362 -13.66 7.02 8.97
CA SER A 362 -15.06 7.14 9.36
C SER A 362 -15.95 6.18 8.57
N SER A 363 -17.24 6.09 8.91
CA SER A 363 -18.19 5.16 8.29
C SER A 363 -18.39 5.33 6.78
N ASN A 364 -18.06 6.50 6.23
CA ASN A 364 -18.11 6.81 4.79
C ASN A 364 -16.74 6.69 4.10
N GLY A 365 -15.71 6.17 4.78
CA GLY A 365 -14.36 6.01 4.22
C GLY A 365 -13.47 7.25 4.28
N THR A 366 -13.94 8.38 4.81
CA THR A 366 -13.07 9.55 5.03
C THR A 366 -11.98 9.18 6.04
N PRO A 367 -10.71 9.50 5.77
CA PRO A 367 -9.62 9.38 6.74
C PRO A 367 -9.99 9.93 8.11
N ALA A 368 -9.72 9.15 9.15
CA ALA A 368 -9.90 9.55 10.54
C ALA A 368 -8.57 9.49 11.28
N PHE A 369 -8.25 10.54 12.04
CA PHE A 369 -7.02 10.57 12.84
C PHE A 369 -6.95 9.36 13.78
N PRO A 370 -5.79 8.68 13.91
CA PRO A 370 -4.46 9.08 13.41
C PRO A 370 -4.07 8.42 12.08
N TYR A 371 -5.06 7.98 11.30
CA TYR A 371 -4.87 7.32 10.01
C TYR A 371 -4.11 6.00 10.14
N ASN A 372 -2.79 6.01 9.98
CA ASN A 372 -1.94 4.82 10.00
C ASN A 372 -1.24 4.66 11.36
N VAL A 373 -0.78 5.77 11.93
CA VAL A 373 -0.03 5.82 13.19
C VAL A 373 -0.21 7.17 13.85
N SER A 374 -0.19 7.22 15.19
CA SER A 374 -0.09 8.48 15.93
C SER A 374 1.34 9.05 15.85
N ARG A 375 1.78 9.78 16.88
CA ARG A 375 3.06 10.50 16.87
C ARG A 375 4.29 9.61 17.12
N THR A 376 4.10 8.40 17.63
CA THR A 376 5.18 7.46 17.97
C THR A 376 4.91 6.05 17.44
N PHE A 377 5.97 5.30 17.18
CA PHE A 377 5.89 3.87 16.87
C PHE A 377 5.51 3.06 18.11
N PHE A 378 4.64 2.06 17.92
CA PHE A 378 4.27 1.09 18.95
C PHE A 378 5.46 0.16 19.29
N GLY A 379 6.18 -0.33 18.29
CA GLY A 379 7.36 -1.19 18.46
C GLY A 379 8.69 -0.45 18.36
N ASN A 380 9.77 -1.22 18.25
CA ASN A 380 11.13 -0.71 18.01
C ASN A 380 11.36 -0.44 16.51
N PRO A 381 11.47 0.82 16.04
CA PRO A 381 11.55 1.14 14.61
C PRO A 381 12.97 0.95 14.05
N THR A 382 13.47 -0.29 14.02
CA THR A 382 14.81 -0.64 13.53
C THR A 382 14.88 -0.90 12.02
N GLY A 383 13.73 -0.98 11.34
CA GLY A 383 13.64 -1.02 9.88
C GLY A 383 14.17 0.25 9.25
N ASN A 384 14.59 0.15 7.98
CA ASN A 384 15.36 1.11 7.17
C ASN A 384 16.76 0.57 6.82
N THR A 385 17.15 0.77 5.56
CA THR A 385 18.48 0.51 5.01
C THR A 385 18.59 1.18 3.65
N THR A 386 19.82 1.36 3.15
CA THR A 386 20.10 1.72 1.75
C THR A 386 20.99 0.68 1.05
N THR A 387 21.41 -0.37 1.77
CA THR A 387 22.30 -1.42 1.27
C THR A 387 21.86 -2.80 1.75
N LEU A 388 22.29 -3.83 1.02
CA LEU A 388 22.24 -5.23 1.48
C LEU A 388 23.56 -5.54 2.17
N SER A 389 23.55 -5.64 3.50
CA SER A 389 24.75 -5.82 4.32
C SER A 389 24.94 -7.25 4.84
N GLU A 390 24.10 -8.19 4.40
CA GLU A 390 24.14 -9.60 4.79
C GLU A 390 23.75 -10.49 3.60
N ALA A 391 24.01 -11.80 3.73
CA ALA A 391 23.51 -12.77 2.77
C ALA A 391 21.98 -12.83 2.85
N VAL A 392 21.33 -12.70 1.70
CA VAL A 392 19.86 -12.73 1.58
C VAL A 392 19.43 -13.79 0.58
N THR A 393 18.21 -14.28 0.76
CA THR A 393 17.52 -15.16 -0.18
C THR A 393 16.48 -14.36 -0.97
N THR A 394 16.43 -14.56 -2.27
CA THR A 394 15.42 -13.95 -3.14
C THR A 394 14.08 -14.64 -2.95
N ASN A 395 13.06 -13.89 -2.54
CA ASN A 395 11.67 -14.35 -2.49
C ASN A 395 10.91 -13.99 -3.77
N PHE A 396 11.18 -12.82 -4.34
CA PHE A 396 10.49 -12.31 -5.52
C PHE A 396 11.40 -11.46 -6.40
N VAL A 397 11.21 -11.57 -7.72
CA VAL A 397 11.82 -10.71 -8.75
C VAL A 397 10.74 -10.33 -9.76
N GLY A 398 10.55 -9.04 -9.96
CA GLY A 398 9.54 -8.39 -10.77
C GLY A 398 10.14 -7.41 -11.78
N GLY A 399 9.34 -6.41 -12.20
CA GLY A 399 9.81 -5.41 -13.15
C GLY A 399 10.27 -6.01 -14.47
N ALA A 400 11.37 -5.47 -14.98
CA ALA A 400 12.06 -5.97 -16.17
C ALA A 400 12.57 -7.42 -16.05
N ASN A 401 12.75 -7.91 -14.83
CA ASN A 401 13.30 -9.24 -14.54
C ASN A 401 12.23 -10.26 -14.16
N SER A 402 10.94 -9.89 -14.23
CA SER A 402 9.81 -10.79 -14.02
C SER A 402 9.94 -12.07 -14.84
N SER A 403 9.77 -13.22 -14.19
CA SER A 403 9.75 -14.51 -14.88
C SER A 403 8.50 -14.68 -15.75
N LEU A 404 8.68 -15.27 -16.94
CA LEU A 404 7.56 -15.67 -17.78
C LEU A 404 6.89 -16.93 -17.22
N ALA A 405 5.58 -16.87 -17.10
CA ALA A 405 4.74 -17.98 -16.68
C ALA A 405 3.64 -18.20 -17.72
N MET A 406 3.60 -19.40 -18.29
CA MET A 406 2.56 -19.81 -19.23
C MET A 406 1.29 -20.18 -18.46
N SER A 407 0.15 -19.67 -18.90
CA SER A 407 -1.14 -20.22 -18.51
C SER A 407 -1.40 -21.54 -19.23
N ALA A 408 -2.32 -22.35 -18.70
CA ALA A 408 -2.83 -23.51 -19.43
C ALA A 408 -3.38 -23.08 -20.80
N PRO A 409 -2.93 -23.71 -21.91
CA PRO A 409 -3.46 -23.40 -23.24
C PRO A 409 -4.95 -23.72 -23.35
N VAL A 410 -5.70 -22.86 -24.03
CA VAL A 410 -7.11 -23.10 -24.34
C VAL A 410 -7.23 -23.61 -25.77
N VAL A 411 -7.88 -24.75 -25.97
CA VAL A 411 -8.10 -25.34 -27.30
C VAL A 411 -9.58 -25.30 -27.65
N SER A 412 -9.91 -24.65 -28.77
CA SER A 412 -11.27 -24.59 -29.29
C SER A 412 -11.25 -24.52 -30.81
N ASN A 413 -12.11 -25.28 -31.49
CA ASN A 413 -12.23 -25.29 -32.96
C ASN A 413 -10.88 -25.42 -33.70
N ASN A 414 -10.02 -26.35 -33.25
CA ASN A 414 -8.65 -26.55 -33.76
C ASN A 414 -7.74 -25.32 -33.67
N ILE A 415 -8.05 -24.37 -32.80
CA ILE A 415 -7.18 -23.23 -32.46
C ILE A 415 -6.68 -23.41 -31.03
N VAL A 416 -5.37 -23.28 -30.86
CA VAL A 416 -4.72 -23.17 -29.55
C VAL A 416 -4.52 -21.69 -29.23
N THR A 417 -5.07 -21.25 -28.11
CA THR A 417 -4.84 -19.92 -27.55
C THR A 417 -3.85 -20.04 -26.40
N LEU A 418 -2.71 -19.36 -26.55
CA LEU A 418 -1.66 -19.26 -25.55
C LEU A 418 -1.78 -17.92 -24.85
N THR A 419 -1.68 -17.93 -23.52
CA THR A 419 -1.53 -16.72 -22.72
C THR A 419 -0.40 -16.91 -21.73
N TRP A 420 0.34 -15.85 -21.44
CA TRP A 420 1.45 -15.86 -20.49
C TRP A 420 1.58 -14.54 -19.74
N SER A 421 2.23 -14.57 -18.57
CA SER A 421 2.70 -13.35 -17.91
C SER A 421 3.79 -12.71 -18.76
N ALA A 422 3.70 -11.41 -18.96
CA ALA A 422 4.65 -10.65 -19.77
C ALA A 422 5.13 -9.43 -19.00
N THR A 423 6.33 -8.97 -19.34
CA THR A 423 6.81 -7.64 -18.99
C THR A 423 6.37 -6.64 -20.08
N GLU A 424 5.74 -5.54 -19.67
CA GLU A 424 5.38 -4.44 -20.55
C GLU A 424 6.62 -3.86 -21.25
N GLY A 425 6.49 -3.48 -22.53
CA GLY A 425 7.62 -3.11 -23.38
C GLY A 425 8.41 -4.31 -23.93
N GLY A 426 8.10 -5.53 -23.51
CA GLY A 426 8.66 -6.76 -24.07
C GLY A 426 8.05 -7.14 -25.42
N THR A 427 8.87 -7.72 -26.29
CA THR A 427 8.41 -8.44 -27.49
C THR A 427 8.73 -9.93 -27.36
N TYR A 428 7.86 -10.77 -27.92
CA TYR A 428 7.88 -12.21 -27.69
C TYR A 428 7.82 -13.01 -29.00
N ARG A 429 8.42 -14.20 -28.95
CA ARG A 429 8.33 -15.23 -29.99
C ARG A 429 7.69 -16.49 -29.41
N VAL A 430 6.76 -17.06 -30.16
CA VAL A 430 6.09 -18.34 -29.88
C VAL A 430 6.65 -19.38 -30.84
N GLU A 431 7.10 -20.50 -30.27
CA GLU A 431 7.58 -21.65 -31.03
C GLU A 431 6.78 -22.88 -30.62
N ALA A 432 6.53 -23.78 -31.59
CA ALA A 432 5.86 -25.05 -31.36
C ALA A 432 6.77 -26.23 -31.68
N SER A 433 6.50 -27.35 -31.02
CA SER A 433 7.17 -28.63 -31.26
C SER A 433 6.18 -29.79 -31.16
N GLY A 434 6.35 -30.81 -31.99
CA GLY A 434 5.62 -32.08 -31.86
C GLY A 434 6.32 -33.09 -30.93
N ASN A 435 7.59 -32.86 -30.59
CA ASN A 435 8.46 -33.87 -29.98
C ASN A 435 9.41 -33.32 -28.90
N LEU A 436 9.28 -32.05 -28.52
CA LEU A 436 10.15 -31.31 -27.59
C LEU A 436 11.60 -31.10 -28.05
N SER A 437 12.01 -31.59 -29.22
CA SER A 437 13.38 -31.46 -29.73
C SER A 437 13.48 -30.49 -30.91
N THR A 438 12.59 -30.61 -31.90
CA THR A 438 12.55 -29.71 -33.06
C THR A 438 11.52 -28.63 -32.82
N TRP A 439 11.95 -27.37 -32.88
CA TRP A 439 11.11 -26.20 -32.63
C TRP A 439 10.97 -25.35 -33.90
N THR A 440 9.75 -25.00 -34.24
CA THR A 440 9.45 -24.10 -35.37
C THR A 440 8.83 -22.81 -34.84
N THR A 441 9.21 -21.67 -35.42
CA THR A 441 8.60 -20.39 -35.05
C THR A 441 7.20 -20.28 -35.65
N ASN A 442 6.20 -20.11 -34.79
CA ASN A 442 4.81 -19.89 -35.19
C ASN A 442 4.51 -18.41 -35.34
N ALA A 443 5.04 -17.59 -34.43
CA ALA A 443 4.83 -16.14 -34.41
C ALA A 443 6.01 -15.44 -33.72
N THR A 444 6.33 -14.23 -34.15
CA THR A 444 7.40 -13.39 -33.58
C THR A 444 6.96 -11.94 -33.51
N GLY A 445 7.65 -11.12 -32.71
CA GLY A 445 7.33 -9.70 -32.56
C GLY A 445 6.00 -9.44 -31.83
N ILE A 446 5.51 -10.39 -31.04
CA ILE A 446 4.26 -10.25 -30.29
C ILE A 446 4.52 -9.26 -29.13
N PRO A 447 3.87 -8.10 -29.08
CA PRO A 447 4.06 -7.15 -27.98
C PRO A 447 3.34 -7.62 -26.72
N ALA A 448 3.89 -7.29 -25.55
CA ALA A 448 3.12 -7.33 -24.31
C ALA A 448 1.98 -6.29 -24.35
N VAL A 449 0.84 -6.66 -23.78
CA VAL A 449 -0.23 -5.73 -23.42
C VAL A 449 -0.31 -5.72 -21.90
N LEU A 450 0.12 -4.61 -21.28
CA LEU A 450 0.36 -4.55 -19.84
C LEU A 450 1.28 -5.71 -19.41
N ASN A 451 0.85 -6.51 -18.44
CA ASN A 451 1.57 -7.68 -17.95
C ASN A 451 1.17 -9.01 -18.61
N LYS A 452 0.56 -8.98 -19.81
CA LYS A 452 0.09 -10.20 -20.49
C LYS A 452 0.57 -10.26 -21.94
N GLY A 453 0.84 -11.48 -22.40
CA GLY A 453 1.01 -11.78 -23.81
C GLY A 453 0.01 -12.85 -24.25
N THR A 454 -0.44 -12.75 -25.49
CA THR A 454 -1.42 -13.67 -26.09
C THR A 454 -1.01 -14.01 -27.52
N SER A 455 -1.21 -15.25 -27.92
CA SER A 455 -1.03 -15.69 -29.31
C SER A 455 -1.99 -16.83 -29.63
N THR A 456 -2.45 -16.90 -30.88
CA THR A 456 -3.29 -18.00 -31.37
C THR A 456 -2.58 -18.72 -32.50
N THR A 457 -2.73 -20.04 -32.55
CA THR A 457 -2.13 -20.88 -33.59
C THR A 457 -2.97 -22.12 -33.84
N ALA A 458 -2.87 -22.70 -35.03
CA ALA A 458 -3.62 -23.91 -35.37
C ALA A 458 -3.10 -25.12 -34.56
N LYS A 459 -4.03 -25.98 -34.13
CA LYS A 459 -3.71 -27.30 -33.60
C LYS A 459 -3.36 -28.23 -34.75
N LEU A 460 -2.07 -28.53 -34.91
CA LEU A 460 -1.57 -29.31 -36.05
C LEU A 460 -1.38 -30.80 -35.73
N ALA A 461 -1.43 -31.18 -34.45
CA ALA A 461 -1.19 -32.55 -34.01
C ALA A 461 -1.94 -32.86 -32.71
N THR A 462 -2.05 -34.16 -32.39
CA THR A 462 -2.59 -34.64 -31.11
C THR A 462 -1.77 -34.13 -29.92
N ASN A 463 -0.44 -34.23 -30.04
CA ASN A 463 0.52 -33.69 -29.07
C ASN A 463 1.24 -32.50 -29.71
N GLN A 464 1.14 -31.34 -29.08
CA GLN A 464 1.80 -30.12 -29.53
C GLN A 464 2.26 -29.34 -28.29
N PHE A 465 3.55 -29.05 -28.24
CA PHE A 465 4.20 -28.32 -27.17
C PHE A 465 4.51 -26.91 -27.63
N PHE A 466 4.46 -25.95 -26.71
CA PHE A 466 4.72 -24.56 -27.01
C PHE A 466 5.73 -23.99 -26.02
N ARG A 467 6.59 -23.09 -26.50
CA ARG A 467 7.44 -22.26 -25.67
C ARG A 467 7.35 -20.81 -26.11
N VAL A 468 7.51 -19.92 -25.15
CA VAL A 468 7.54 -18.48 -25.36
C VAL A 468 8.90 -17.95 -24.91
N THR A 469 9.50 -17.10 -25.72
CA THR A 469 10.76 -16.42 -25.40
C THR A 469 10.58 -14.92 -25.55
N ARG A 470 11.02 -14.14 -24.55
CA ARG A 470 11.16 -12.68 -24.70
C ARG A 470 12.36 -12.39 -25.60
N THR A 471 12.12 -11.74 -26.73
CA THR A 471 13.14 -11.47 -27.75
C THR A 471 13.78 -10.10 -27.63
N ALA A 472 13.06 -9.12 -27.09
CA ALA A 472 13.59 -7.79 -26.79
C ALA A 472 12.78 -7.14 -25.66
N LEU A 473 13.34 -6.07 -25.10
CA LEU A 473 12.71 -5.21 -24.11
C LEU A 473 12.96 -3.75 -24.52
N ALA A 474 11.91 -2.94 -24.53
CA ALA A 474 12.02 -1.50 -24.79
C ALA A 474 12.83 -0.79 -23.71
N THR A 475 13.35 0.40 -24.01
CA THR A 475 14.03 1.24 -23.02
C THR A 475 13.09 1.62 -21.88
N TYR A 476 13.60 1.51 -20.65
CA TYR A 476 12.90 1.84 -19.42
C TYR A 476 13.89 2.45 -18.41
N ASP A 477 13.37 3.08 -17.36
CA ASP A 477 14.14 3.53 -16.20
C ASP A 477 14.28 2.38 -15.18
N PRO A 478 15.49 1.87 -14.94
CA PRO A 478 15.70 0.68 -14.12
C PRO A 478 15.58 0.87 -12.62
#